data_AF-A0A7S7LGC9-F1
#
_entry.id   AF-A0A7S7LGC9-F1
#
_cell.length_a   1.000
_cell.length_b   1.000
_cell.length_c   1.000
_cell.angle_alpha   90.00
_cell.angle_beta   90.00
_cell.angle_gamma   90.00
#
_symmetry.space_group_name_H-M   'P 1'
#
loop_
_entity.id
_entity.type
_entity.pdbx_description
1 polymer ?
#
loop_
_entity_poly.entity_id
_entity_poly.type
_entity_poly.pdbx_seq_one_letter_code
_entity_poly.pdbx_strand_id
1 'polypeptide(L)'
;MFDSIVGCILLDTDGNRIASRYYGNLENIGLADHAAQRQFEDQLHSKGQKLSGKTEAEALFVGEMLCLVRFAGDFSIYIVSSPSENELILFDVLNCIYNSLSIIIPGQLSKKGLFESLDTVHLIFDEVTDSSGILFETEAGAVCQRAQMQGSEALENTAFNQAFASAKENIMRGFL
;
A
#
# COMPACT_ATOMS: atom_id res chain seq x y z
N MET A 1 -3.96 -19.50 11.82
CA MET A 1 -4.53 -18.14 11.78
C MET A 1 -4.47 -17.76 10.32
N PHE A 2 -5.57 -17.28 9.73
CA PHE A 2 -5.64 -17.04 8.29
C PHE A 2 -4.96 -15.69 8.01
N ASP A 3 -3.78 -15.74 7.40
CA ASP A 3 -3.05 -14.56 6.98
C ASP A 3 -3.67 -14.10 5.65
N SER A 4 -4.56 -13.11 5.69
CA SER A 4 -5.24 -12.63 4.48
C SER A 4 -4.28 -11.96 3.51
N ILE A 5 -3.36 -11.14 4.03
CA ILE A 5 -2.26 -10.58 3.27
C ILE A 5 -0.96 -11.14 3.84
N VAL A 6 -0.18 -11.80 3.00
CA VAL A 6 1.12 -12.39 3.35
C VAL A 6 2.25 -11.39 3.11
N GLY A 7 2.13 -10.52 2.11
CA GLY A 7 3.12 -9.48 1.91
C GLY A 7 2.79 -8.44 0.84
N CYS A 8 3.41 -7.28 0.98
CA CYS A 8 3.43 -6.19 0.00
C CYS A 8 4.87 -6.01 -0.49
N ILE A 9 5.09 -6.04 -1.80
CA ILE A 9 6.45 -6.06 -2.37
C ILE A 9 6.54 -5.08 -3.54
N LEU A 10 7.58 -4.25 -3.54
CA LEU A 10 7.94 -3.36 -4.64
C LEU A 10 9.24 -3.86 -5.27
N LEU A 11 9.18 -4.23 -6.55
CA LEU A 11 10.36 -4.68 -7.31
C LEU A 11 10.62 -3.74 -8.48
N ASP A 12 11.89 -3.46 -8.76
CA ASP A 12 12.28 -2.76 -9.98
C ASP A 12 12.15 -3.64 -11.24
N THR A 13 12.46 -3.05 -12.40
CA THR A 13 12.43 -3.74 -13.69
C THR A 13 13.43 -4.89 -13.82
N ASP A 14 14.45 -4.94 -12.97
CA ASP A 14 15.48 -5.99 -12.96
C ASP A 14 15.18 -7.08 -11.90
N GLY A 15 14.10 -6.92 -11.13
CA GLY A 15 13.71 -7.83 -10.05
C GLY A 15 14.41 -7.56 -8.72
N ASN A 16 15.12 -6.45 -8.57
CA ASN A 16 15.67 -6.05 -7.28
C ASN A 16 14.57 -5.46 -6.39
N ARG A 17 14.63 -5.83 -5.11
CA ARG A 17 13.74 -5.32 -4.08
C ARG A 17 13.99 -3.83 -3.85
N ILE A 18 12.94 -3.03 -3.95
CA ILE A 18 12.93 -1.62 -3.53
C ILE A 18 12.43 -1.54 -2.09
N ALA A 19 11.26 -2.12 -1.82
CA ALA A 19 10.66 -2.24 -0.50
C ALA A 19 9.89 -3.55 -0.40
N SER A 20 9.85 -4.15 0.77
CA SER A 20 9.03 -5.34 1.01
C SER A 20 8.56 -5.36 2.45
N ARG A 21 7.36 -5.85 2.67
CA ARG A 21 6.85 -6.20 3.99
C ARG A 21 6.14 -7.53 3.93
N TYR A 22 6.55 -8.44 4.79
CA TYR A 22 5.94 -9.76 4.95
C TYR A 22 5.26 -9.80 6.32
N TYR A 23 4.08 -10.42 6.37
CA TYR A 23 3.20 -10.42 7.54
C TYR A 23 2.89 -11.84 7.99
N GLY A 24 2.33 -11.97 9.19
CA GLY A 24 1.83 -13.24 9.70
C GLY A 24 2.95 -14.21 10.08
N ASN A 25 2.66 -15.51 10.03
CA ASN A 25 3.62 -16.53 10.47
C ASN A 25 4.50 -17.00 9.29
N LEU A 26 5.61 -16.28 9.11
CA LEU A 26 6.57 -16.52 8.02
C LEU A 26 7.24 -17.89 8.07
N GLU A 27 7.34 -18.52 9.25
CA GLU A 27 7.92 -19.86 9.39
C GLU A 27 7.04 -20.91 8.71
N ASN A 28 5.72 -20.81 8.88
CA ASN A 28 4.78 -21.78 8.29
C ASN A 28 4.72 -21.72 6.76
N ILE A 29 4.98 -20.55 6.20
CA ILE A 29 4.95 -20.33 4.74
C ILE A 29 6.33 -20.40 4.09
N GLY A 30 7.39 -20.68 4.87
CA GLY A 30 8.76 -20.81 4.35
C GLY A 30 9.39 -19.50 3.89
N LEU A 31 8.95 -18.35 4.43
CA LEU A 31 9.48 -17.01 4.11
C LEU A 31 10.13 -16.32 5.32
N ALA A 32 10.55 -17.10 6.32
CA ALA A 32 11.13 -16.59 7.57
C ALA A 32 12.50 -15.95 7.37
N ASP A 33 13.31 -16.47 6.45
CA ASP A 33 14.65 -15.95 6.19
C ASP A 33 14.71 -15.07 4.93
N HIS A 34 15.72 -14.21 4.88
CA HIS A 34 15.90 -13.27 3.78
C HIS A 34 16.24 -13.97 2.45
N ALA A 35 16.86 -15.15 2.49
CA ALA A 35 17.25 -15.87 1.28
C ALA A 35 16.03 -16.47 0.58
N ALA A 36 15.10 -17.04 1.35
CA ALA A 36 13.84 -17.58 0.89
C ALA A 36 12.92 -16.49 0.35
N GLN A 37 12.83 -15.35 1.03
CA GLN A 37 12.12 -14.19 0.50
C GLN A 37 12.70 -13.73 -0.84
N ARG A 38 14.03 -13.67 -0.95
CA ARG A 38 14.68 -13.27 -2.20
C ARG A 38 14.40 -14.26 -3.33
N GLN A 39 14.49 -15.54 -3.06
CA GLN A 39 14.17 -16.59 -4.02
C GLN A 39 12.71 -16.53 -4.47
N PHE A 40 11.79 -16.24 -3.55
CA PHE A 40 10.38 -16.03 -3.87
C PHE A 40 10.17 -14.80 -4.76
N GLU A 41 10.82 -13.68 -4.45
CA GLU A 41 10.79 -12.46 -5.26
C GLU A 41 11.30 -12.67 -6.69
N ASP A 42 12.37 -13.44 -6.86
CA ASP A 42 12.90 -13.77 -8.19
C ASP A 42 11.87 -14.56 -9.02
N GLN A 43 11.14 -15.49 -8.39
CA GLN A 43 10.06 -16.23 -9.04
C GLN A 43 8.86 -15.33 -9.35
N LEU A 44 8.50 -14.46 -8.41
CA LEU A 44 7.41 -13.50 -8.53
C LEU A 44 7.67 -12.54 -9.70
N HIS A 45 8.88 -11.99 -9.78
CA HIS A 45 9.31 -11.14 -10.89
C HIS A 45 9.31 -11.89 -12.22
N SER A 46 9.90 -13.09 -12.29
CA SER A 46 9.96 -13.88 -13.52
C SER A 46 8.58 -14.21 -14.10
N LYS A 47 7.60 -14.49 -13.24
CA LYS A 47 6.22 -14.71 -13.68
C LYS A 47 5.50 -13.39 -13.97
N GLY A 48 5.65 -12.39 -13.09
CA GLY A 48 5.02 -11.08 -13.20
C GLY A 48 5.40 -10.35 -14.49
N GLN A 49 6.67 -10.36 -14.89
CA GLN A 49 7.16 -9.69 -16.10
C GLN A 49 6.46 -10.13 -17.40
N LYS A 50 5.89 -11.34 -17.43
CA LYS A 50 5.09 -11.82 -18.58
C LYS A 50 3.78 -11.04 -18.75
N LEU A 51 3.40 -10.25 -17.75
CA LEU A 51 2.19 -9.44 -17.68
C LEU A 51 2.48 -7.93 -17.84
N SER A 52 3.76 -7.53 -18.01
CA SER A 52 4.25 -6.14 -18.06
C SER A 52 3.64 -5.23 -19.14
N GLY A 53 2.95 -5.80 -20.14
CA GLY A 53 2.26 -5.05 -21.19
C GLY A 53 0.86 -4.55 -20.81
N LYS A 54 0.41 -4.84 -19.59
CA LYS A 54 -0.93 -4.50 -19.12
C LYS A 54 -0.88 -3.35 -18.11
N THR A 55 -1.79 -2.39 -18.25
CA THR A 55 -1.86 -1.20 -17.40
C THR A 55 -2.66 -1.44 -16.11
N GLU A 56 -3.51 -2.48 -16.12
CA GLU A 56 -4.37 -2.86 -15.00
C GLU A 56 -3.72 -3.91 -14.11
N ALA A 57 -4.34 -4.16 -12.95
CA ALA A 57 -3.89 -5.17 -12.03
C ALA A 57 -4.15 -6.58 -12.59
N GLU A 58 -3.22 -7.50 -12.35
CA GLU A 58 -3.30 -8.86 -12.86
C GLU A 58 -3.02 -9.87 -11.77
N ALA A 59 -3.78 -10.96 -11.75
CA ALA A 59 -3.60 -12.06 -10.82
C ALA A 59 -2.65 -13.11 -11.40
N LEU A 60 -1.79 -13.67 -10.55
CA LEU A 60 -0.91 -14.79 -10.86
C LEU A 60 -0.70 -15.67 -9.64
N PHE A 61 -0.28 -16.92 -9.88
CA PHE A 61 0.12 -17.85 -8.83
C PHE A 61 1.63 -18.06 -8.81
N VAL A 62 2.22 -18.00 -7.61
CA VAL A 62 3.62 -18.35 -7.35
C VAL A 62 3.63 -19.42 -6.26
N GLY A 63 3.98 -20.66 -6.61
CA GLY A 63 3.78 -21.81 -5.73
C GLY A 63 2.29 -21.97 -5.39
N GLU A 64 1.99 -22.01 -4.10
CA GLU A 64 0.61 -22.08 -3.58
C GLU A 64 0.07 -20.71 -3.15
N MET A 65 0.74 -19.60 -3.49
CA MET A 65 0.30 -18.25 -3.14
C MET A 65 -0.37 -17.57 -4.33
N LEU A 66 -1.48 -16.88 -4.04
CA LEU A 66 -2.14 -15.96 -4.95
C LEU A 66 -1.43 -14.60 -4.84
N CYS A 67 -1.12 -14.00 -5.98
CA CYS A 67 -0.47 -12.71 -6.05
C CYS A 67 -1.21 -11.81 -7.04
N LEU A 68 -1.36 -10.53 -6.72
CA LEU A 68 -1.67 -9.51 -7.72
C LEU A 68 -0.44 -8.66 -8.03
N VAL A 69 -0.32 -8.25 -9.28
CA VAL A 69 0.72 -7.34 -9.75
C VAL A 69 0.09 -6.14 -10.45
N ARG A 70 0.68 -4.96 -10.26
CA ARG A 70 0.47 -3.78 -11.11
C ARG A 70 1.79 -3.09 -11.40
N PHE A 71 2.00 -2.74 -12.67
CA PHE A 71 3.18 -2.02 -13.12
C PHE A 71 2.99 -0.51 -12.96
N ALA A 72 4.02 0.19 -12.51
CA ALA A 72 4.00 1.63 -12.25
C ALA A 72 5.35 2.25 -12.64
N GLY A 73 5.41 2.89 -13.81
CA GLY A 73 6.65 3.51 -14.31
C GLY A 73 7.75 2.45 -14.51
N ASP A 74 8.82 2.57 -13.73
CA ASP A 74 10.01 1.69 -13.73
C ASP A 74 10.05 0.72 -12.53
N PHE A 75 8.90 0.44 -11.91
CA PHE A 75 8.75 -0.60 -10.89
C PHE A 75 7.40 -1.32 -10.99
N SER A 76 7.23 -2.34 -10.14
CA SER A 76 6.01 -3.13 -10.01
C SER A 76 5.63 -3.32 -8.55
N ILE A 77 4.33 -3.26 -8.28
CA ILE A 77 3.72 -3.46 -6.96
C ILE A 77 3.10 -4.85 -6.94
N TYR A 78 3.41 -5.64 -5.92
CA TYR A 78 2.83 -6.95 -5.70
C TYR A 78 2.14 -7.04 -4.34
N ILE A 79 0.96 -7.65 -4.32
CA ILE A 79 0.28 -8.12 -3.11
C ILE A 79 0.29 -9.63 -3.14
N VAL A 80 0.75 -10.25 -2.06
CA VAL A 80 0.84 -11.70 -1.89
C VAL A 80 -0.16 -12.13 -0.82
N SER A 81 -0.90 -13.20 -1.07
CA SER A 81 -1.93 -13.71 -0.16
C SER A 81 -2.00 -15.24 -0.16
N SER A 82 -2.77 -15.77 0.80
CA SER A 82 -3.29 -17.13 0.73
C SER A 82 -4.13 -17.32 -0.56
N PRO A 83 -4.14 -18.52 -1.17
CA PRO A 83 -4.92 -18.81 -2.36
C PRO A 83 -6.44 -18.82 -2.11
N SER A 84 -6.87 -18.84 -0.84
CA SER A 84 -8.29 -18.80 -0.46
C SER A 84 -8.87 -17.39 -0.34
N GLU A 85 -8.04 -16.36 -0.49
CA GLU A 85 -8.43 -14.98 -0.27
C GLU A 85 -9.21 -14.37 -1.44
N ASN A 86 -10.03 -13.37 -1.14
CA ASN A 86 -10.84 -12.71 -2.15
C ASN A 86 -9.99 -11.75 -2.98
N GLU A 87 -9.83 -12.04 -4.27
CA GLU A 87 -9.09 -11.22 -5.23
C GLU A 87 -9.53 -9.74 -5.26
N LEU A 88 -10.82 -9.44 -5.03
CA LEU A 88 -11.31 -8.06 -4.99
C LEU A 88 -10.74 -7.26 -3.82
N ILE A 89 -10.57 -7.91 -2.66
CA ILE A 89 -9.96 -7.27 -1.49
C ILE A 89 -8.49 -6.94 -1.78
N LEU A 90 -7.78 -7.90 -2.38
CA LEU A 90 -6.38 -7.72 -2.75
C LEU A 90 -6.21 -6.64 -3.84
N PHE A 91 -7.18 -6.53 -4.76
CA PHE A 91 -7.24 -5.46 -5.74
C PHE A 91 -7.44 -4.09 -5.08
N ASP A 92 -8.32 -3.98 -4.09
CA ASP A 92 -8.52 -2.75 -3.32
C ASP A 92 -7.25 -2.35 -2.56
N VAL A 93 -6.55 -3.32 -1.95
CA VAL A 93 -5.24 -3.11 -1.28
C VAL A 93 -4.20 -2.60 -2.28
N LEU A 94 -4.07 -3.25 -3.43
CA LEU A 94 -3.11 -2.88 -4.47
C LEU A 94 -3.38 -1.46 -4.99
N ASN A 95 -4.64 -1.10 -5.20
CA ASN A 95 -5.03 0.24 -5.63
C ASN A 95 -4.85 1.28 -4.53
N CYS A 96 -5.13 0.93 -3.28
CA CYS A 96 -4.86 1.79 -2.13
C CYS A 96 -3.36 2.17 -2.12
N ILE A 97 -2.47 1.18 -2.17
CA ILE A 97 -1.02 1.41 -2.20
C ILE A 97 -0.62 2.23 -3.44
N TYR A 98 -1.06 1.86 -4.63
CA TYR A 98 -0.74 2.61 -5.86
C TYR A 98 -1.17 4.08 -5.78
N ASN A 99 -2.38 4.34 -5.29
CA ASN A 99 -2.93 5.68 -5.17
C ASN A 99 -2.23 6.46 -4.06
N SER A 100 -1.92 5.84 -2.92
CA SER A 100 -1.15 6.46 -1.84
C SER A 100 0.24 6.86 -2.30
N LEU A 101 0.94 5.98 -3.03
CA LEU A 101 2.22 6.29 -3.66
C LEU A 101 2.10 7.49 -4.63
N SER A 102 1.01 7.56 -5.39
CA SER A 102 0.75 8.67 -6.33
C SER A 102 0.48 10.00 -5.62
N ILE A 103 -0.01 9.96 -4.38
CA ILE A 103 -0.22 11.16 -3.54
C ILE A 103 1.12 11.65 -2.99
N ILE A 104 1.96 10.74 -2.48
CA ILE A 104 3.21 11.12 -1.79
C ILE A 104 4.39 11.39 -2.73
N ILE A 105 4.36 10.85 -3.96
CA ILE A 105 5.41 11.07 -4.96
C ILE A 105 4.89 12.07 -6.00
N PRO A 106 5.47 13.28 -6.08
CA PRO A 106 5.02 14.29 -7.03
C PRO A 106 5.35 13.87 -8.47
N GLY A 107 4.35 13.95 -9.36
CA GLY A 107 4.51 13.67 -10.78
C GLY A 107 4.32 12.19 -11.13
N GLN A 108 5.16 11.67 -12.03
CA GLN A 108 5.06 10.27 -12.47
C GLN A 108 5.74 9.35 -11.45
N LEU A 109 5.03 8.28 -11.06
CA LEU A 109 5.60 7.23 -10.21
C LEU A 109 6.89 6.68 -10.82
N SER A 110 7.94 6.68 -10.00
CA SER A 110 9.25 6.16 -10.36
C SER A 110 9.99 5.58 -9.15
N LYS A 111 10.92 4.67 -9.41
CA LYS A 111 11.86 4.09 -8.44
C LYS A 111 12.63 5.17 -7.69
N LYS A 112 13.03 6.24 -8.40
CA LYS A 112 13.67 7.40 -7.78
C LYS A 112 12.76 8.04 -6.73
N GLY A 113 11.50 8.31 -7.07
CA GLY A 113 10.53 8.86 -6.13
C GLY A 113 10.27 7.96 -4.92
N LEU A 114 10.25 6.64 -5.11
CA LEU A 114 10.14 5.68 -4.00
C LEU A 114 11.33 5.79 -3.03
N PHE A 115 12.56 5.94 -3.53
CA PHE A 115 13.73 6.09 -2.67
C PHE A 115 13.77 7.42 -1.93
N GLU A 116 13.26 8.50 -2.55
CA GLU A 116 13.18 9.81 -1.90
C GLU A 116 12.18 9.83 -0.73
N SER A 117 11.15 8.98 -0.77
CA SER A 117 10.09 8.90 0.25
C SER A 117 9.95 7.52 0.90
N LEU A 118 11.05 6.74 0.99
CA LEU A 118 11.02 5.32 1.38
C LEU A 118 10.43 5.10 2.79
N ASP A 119 10.72 6.00 3.73
CA ASP A 119 10.16 5.94 5.08
C ASP A 119 8.63 6.02 5.04
N THR A 120 8.08 6.94 4.25
CA THR A 120 6.62 7.07 4.07
C THR A 120 6.03 5.87 3.33
N VAL A 121 6.75 5.24 2.41
CA VAL A 121 6.30 3.98 1.76
C VAL A 121 6.10 2.88 2.80
N HIS A 122 7.03 2.73 3.74
CA HIS A 122 6.87 1.75 4.82
C HIS A 122 5.72 2.08 5.76
N LEU A 123 5.51 3.36 6.07
CA LEU A 123 4.33 3.81 6.84
C LEU A 123 3.01 3.54 6.08
N ILE A 124 2.97 3.72 4.76
CA ILE A 124 1.80 3.33 3.96
C ILE A 124 1.49 1.83 4.14
N PHE A 125 2.51 0.96 4.15
CA PHE A 125 2.28 -0.46 4.42
C PHE A 125 1.71 -0.71 5.82
N ASP A 126 2.19 0.00 6.85
CA ASP A 126 1.65 -0.05 8.22
C ASP A 126 0.17 0.36 8.28
N GLU A 127 -0.21 1.43 7.59
CA GLU A 127 -1.58 1.96 7.67
C GLU A 127 -2.59 1.12 6.88
N VAL A 128 -2.13 0.37 5.88
CA VAL A 128 -2.97 -0.52 5.06
C VAL A 128 -3.15 -1.89 5.72
N THR A 129 -2.12 -2.46 6.34
CA THR A 129 -2.16 -3.82 6.90
C THR A 129 -1.38 -3.91 8.20
N ASP A 130 -1.97 -4.58 9.20
CA ASP A 130 -1.27 -4.87 10.45
C ASP A 130 -0.19 -5.96 10.26
N SER A 131 0.75 -6.03 11.20
CA SER A 131 1.77 -7.08 11.36
C SER A 131 1.26 -8.52 11.20
N SER A 132 -0.01 -8.78 11.55
CA SER A 132 -0.66 -10.08 11.41
C SER A 132 -1.20 -10.39 10.00
N GLY A 133 -1.13 -9.44 9.06
CA GLY A 133 -1.67 -9.61 7.71
C GLY A 133 -3.17 -9.28 7.59
N ILE A 134 -3.74 -8.64 8.61
CA ILE A 134 -5.12 -8.18 8.63
C ILE A 134 -5.21 -6.79 7.99
N LEU A 135 -6.12 -6.65 7.03
CA LEU A 135 -6.43 -5.39 6.36
C LEU A 135 -7.03 -4.38 7.34
N PHE A 136 -6.49 -3.16 7.35
CA PHE A 136 -6.96 -2.07 8.22
C PHE A 136 -7.64 -0.94 7.44
N GLU A 137 -7.10 -0.57 6.27
CA GLU A 137 -7.61 0.55 5.46
C GLU A 137 -7.38 0.32 3.97
N THR A 138 -8.35 0.75 3.15
CA THR A 138 -8.28 0.69 1.68
C THR A 138 -8.46 2.05 1.02
N GLU A 139 -8.68 3.13 1.78
CA GLU A 139 -8.81 4.48 1.26
C GLU A 139 -7.46 5.23 1.31
N ALA A 140 -6.94 5.57 0.12
CA ALA A 140 -5.59 6.11 -0.03
C ALA A 140 -5.40 7.48 0.65
N GLY A 141 -6.44 8.32 0.72
CA GLY A 141 -6.42 9.62 1.39
C GLY A 141 -6.19 9.47 2.90
N ALA A 142 -7.00 8.64 3.56
CA ALA A 142 -6.88 8.32 4.98
C ALA A 142 -5.53 7.69 5.31
N VAL A 143 -5.04 6.77 4.47
CA VAL A 143 -3.69 6.19 4.60
C VAL A 143 -2.61 7.27 4.55
N CYS A 144 -2.63 8.15 3.54
CA CYS A 144 -1.61 9.20 3.41
C CYS A 144 -1.66 10.19 4.56
N GLN A 145 -2.85 10.57 5.02
CA GLN A 145 -3.02 11.50 6.13
C GLN A 145 -2.40 10.95 7.43
N ARG A 146 -2.59 9.66 7.70
CA ARG A 146 -1.99 8.98 8.87
C ARG A 146 -0.49 8.77 8.69
N ALA A 147 -0.06 8.28 7.53
CA ALA A 147 1.36 8.06 7.22
C ALA A 147 2.19 9.35 7.26
N GLN A 148 1.61 10.51 6.92
CA GLN A 148 2.28 11.82 7.04
C GLN A 148 2.11 12.47 8.41
N MET A 149 1.49 11.78 9.37
CA MET A 149 1.19 12.28 10.73
C MET A 149 0.35 13.58 10.72
N GLN A 150 -0.39 13.85 9.64
CA GLN A 150 -1.26 15.02 9.51
C GLN A 150 -2.64 14.80 10.13
N GLY A 151 -2.90 13.60 10.67
CA GLY A 151 -4.21 13.18 11.19
C GLY A 151 -4.69 13.91 12.45
N SER A 152 -3.79 14.43 13.28
CA SER A 152 -4.19 15.15 14.51
C SER A 152 -4.36 16.65 14.29
N GLU A 153 -3.36 17.33 13.71
CA GLU A 153 -3.38 18.80 13.63
C GLU A 153 -4.25 19.34 12.48
N ALA A 154 -4.31 18.70 11.31
CA ALA A 154 -5.03 19.25 10.15
C ALA A 154 -6.55 19.11 10.26
N LEU A 155 -7.02 18.01 10.85
CA LEU A 155 -8.44 17.76 11.12
C LEU A 155 -8.96 18.67 12.24
N GLU A 156 -8.21 18.83 13.34
CA GLU A 156 -8.57 19.77 14.41
C GLU A 156 -8.65 21.20 13.89
N ASN A 157 -7.66 21.65 13.12
CA ASN A 157 -7.66 23.02 12.58
C ASN A 157 -8.84 23.26 11.63
N THR A 158 -9.18 22.29 10.79
CA THR A 158 -10.30 22.43 9.84
C THR A 158 -11.65 22.45 10.57
N ALA A 159 -11.86 21.52 11.51
CA ALA A 159 -13.09 21.45 12.32
C ALA A 159 -13.24 22.68 13.22
N PHE A 160 -12.15 23.15 13.84
CA PHE A 160 -12.11 24.36 14.65
C PHE A 160 -12.45 25.60 13.81
N ASN A 161 -11.84 25.75 12.63
CA ASN A 161 -12.11 26.87 11.73
C ASN A 161 -13.57 26.90 11.25
N GLN A 162 -14.16 25.74 10.94
CA GLN A 162 -15.58 25.64 10.60
C GLN A 162 -16.49 25.98 11.79
N ALA A 163 -16.20 25.47 12.97
CA ALA A 163 -16.96 25.77 14.18
C ALA A 163 -16.91 27.28 14.52
N PHE A 164 -15.73 27.89 14.39
CA PHE A 164 -15.53 29.32 14.62
C PHE A 164 -16.27 30.17 13.58
N ALA A 165 -16.23 29.79 12.30
CA ALA A 165 -16.98 30.46 11.24
C ALA A 165 -18.50 30.39 11.48
N SER A 166 -19.01 29.21 11.86
CA SER A 166 -20.42 29.01 12.19
C SER A 166 -20.85 29.82 13.43
N ALA A 167 -20.03 29.85 14.48
CA ALA A 167 -20.30 30.65 15.67
C ALA A 167 -20.36 32.15 15.35
N LYS A 168 -19.43 32.65 14.51
CA LYS A 168 -19.42 34.04 14.05
C LYS A 168 -20.68 34.41 13.27
N GLU A 169 -21.16 33.51 12.41
CA GLU A 169 -22.37 33.72 11.62
C GLU A 169 -23.63 33.75 12.51
N ASN A 170 -23.73 32.84 13.48
CA ASN A 170 -24.85 32.82 14.44
C ASN A 170 -24.90 34.08 15.31
N ILE A 171 -23.75 34.60 15.75
CA ILE A 171 -23.67 35.86 16.49
C ILE A 171 -24.16 37.02 15.62
N MET A 172 -23.72 37.12 14.37
CA MET A 172 -24.17 38.19 13.46
C MET A 172 -25.68 38.14 13.19
N ARG A 173 -26.27 36.95 13.09
CA ARG A 173 -27.73 36.79 12.92
C ARG A 173 -28.52 37.18 14.17
N GLY A 174 -27.94 37.09 15.37
CA GLY A 174 -28.59 37.48 16.62
C GLY A 174 -28.65 39.00 16.89
N PHE A 175 -27.98 39.82 16.07
CA PHE A 175 -27.98 41.28 16.16
C PHE A 175 -28.90 41.97 15.12
N LEU A 176 -29.64 41.20 14.32
CA LEU A 176 -30.72 41.64 13.43
C LEU A 176 -32.07 41.28 14.04
#